data_AF-A0A920EGZ3-F1
#
_entry.id   AF-A0A920EGZ3-F1
#
_cell.length_a   1.000
_cell.length_b   1.000
_cell.length_c   1.000
_cell.angle_alpha   90.00
_cell.angle_beta   90.00
_cell.angle_gamma   90.00
#
_symmetry.space_group_name_H-M   'P 1'
#
loop_
_entity.id
_entity.type
_entity.pdbx_description
1 polymer ?
#
loop_
_entity_poly.entity_id
_entity_poly.type
_entity_poly.pdbx_seq_one_letter_code
_entity_poly.pdbx_strand_id
1 'polypeptide(L)'
;MKFSLSREALLKPLQLVIGVVERRQTLPILSNVLFSLSDKNLSITGTDLEVEIVGLTAVSDSEEEGSVTISARKTLDICRSLPEGATLKFSSSEGKASIQSGKSKFMLSTLPASEFPTVDEGEKSLEFSVSGKDLQKLIESTSFAMAQQDVRYYLNGMLWELTSGQIRTVATDGHRMALADGKCDLALEEPLKAIVPRKGVVELQRLLDDDSVKIVIGTNHIRVIGGDYQFTSKLVDGAYPDYDRVLPKGG
;
A
#
# COMPACT_ATOMS: atom_id res chain seq x y z
N MET A 1 -0.34 23.89 -9.50
CA MET A 1 0.73 22.86 -9.35
C MET A 1 1.48 22.66 -10.66
N LYS A 2 2.82 22.76 -10.63
CA LYS A 2 3.71 22.62 -11.78
C LYS A 2 5.10 22.12 -11.36
N PHE A 3 5.57 21.04 -11.99
CA PHE A 3 6.86 20.42 -11.68
C PHE A 3 7.46 19.67 -12.88
N SER A 4 8.73 19.31 -12.76
CA SER A 4 9.41 18.41 -13.70
C SER A 4 10.22 17.33 -12.98
N LEU A 5 10.30 16.15 -13.60
CA LEU A 5 11.09 15.01 -13.13
C LEU A 5 11.40 14.05 -14.28
N SER A 6 12.30 13.10 -14.06
CA SER A 6 12.54 12.03 -15.04
C SER A 6 11.36 11.07 -15.11
N ARG A 7 11.20 10.42 -16.26
CA ARG A 7 10.23 9.34 -16.46
C ARG A 7 10.34 8.27 -15.40
N GLU A 8 11.54 7.86 -15.06
CA GLU A 8 11.82 6.78 -14.11
C GLU A 8 11.41 7.16 -12.69
N ALA A 9 11.65 8.42 -12.30
CA ALA A 9 11.26 8.96 -11.00
C ALA A 9 9.72 8.99 -10.83
N LEU A 10 8.96 9.26 -11.90
CA LEU A 10 7.49 9.21 -11.84
C LEU A 10 6.95 7.78 -11.97
N LEU A 11 7.58 6.95 -12.80
CA LEU A 11 7.09 5.62 -13.14
C LEU A 11 7.12 4.68 -11.93
N LYS A 12 8.19 4.71 -11.13
CA LYS A 12 8.34 3.85 -9.95
C LYS A 12 7.17 4.00 -8.95
N PRO A 13 6.89 5.18 -8.37
CA PRO A 13 5.78 5.34 -7.44
C PRO A 13 4.41 5.10 -8.09
N LEU A 14 4.22 5.42 -9.38
CA LEU A 14 2.98 5.07 -10.11
C LEU A 14 2.74 3.55 -10.17
N GLN A 15 3.79 2.74 -10.35
CA GLN A 15 3.69 1.28 -10.33
C GLN A 15 3.41 0.73 -8.93
N LEU A 16 3.86 1.42 -7.88
CA LEU A 16 3.52 1.04 -6.50
C LEU A 16 2.03 1.25 -6.24
N VAL A 17 1.47 2.42 -6.58
CA VAL A 17 0.07 2.73 -6.24
C VAL A 17 -0.96 2.08 -7.16
N ILE A 18 -0.59 1.64 -8.37
CA ILE A 18 -1.59 1.15 -9.34
C ILE A 18 -2.27 -0.15 -8.90
N GLY A 19 -1.66 -0.92 -7.98
CA GLY A 19 -2.22 -2.18 -7.47
C GLY A 19 -3.56 -1.98 -6.73
N VAL A 20 -3.66 -0.91 -5.95
CA VAL A 20 -4.87 -0.59 -5.19
C VAL A 20 -5.94 0.12 -6.04
N VAL A 21 -5.57 0.73 -7.16
CA VAL A 21 -6.50 1.43 -8.07
C VAL A 21 -7.23 0.43 -8.97
N GLU A 22 -8.45 0.06 -8.57
CA GLU A 22 -9.25 -0.91 -9.35
C GLU A 22 -9.82 -0.34 -10.65
N ARG A 23 -10.14 -1.22 -11.59
CA ARG A 23 -10.69 -0.85 -12.91
C ARG A 23 -12.15 -0.45 -12.87
N ARG A 24 -12.93 -1.01 -11.94
CA ARG A 24 -14.38 -0.83 -11.84
C ARG A 24 -14.69 -0.38 -10.44
N GLN A 25 -14.71 0.94 -10.26
CA GLN A 25 -15.05 1.56 -8.98
C GLN A 25 -16.43 2.19 -9.06
N THR A 26 -17.17 2.11 -7.96
CA THR A 26 -18.45 2.82 -7.80
C THR A 26 -18.24 4.33 -7.75
N LEU A 27 -17.12 4.79 -7.18
CA LEU A 27 -16.70 6.18 -7.11
C LEU A 27 -15.62 6.48 -8.16
N PRO A 28 -15.88 7.36 -9.15
CA PRO A 28 -14.92 7.66 -10.22
C PRO A 28 -13.55 8.15 -9.71
N ILE A 29 -13.51 8.89 -8.60
CA ILE A 29 -12.27 9.42 -8.03
C ILE A 29 -11.30 8.32 -7.55
N LEU A 30 -11.81 7.14 -7.20
CA LEU A 30 -10.97 5.98 -6.83
C LEU A 30 -10.24 5.36 -8.03
N SER A 31 -10.56 5.79 -9.26
CA SER A 31 -9.78 5.44 -10.47
C SER A 31 -8.62 6.43 -10.73
N ASN A 32 -8.55 7.50 -9.95
CA ASN A 32 -7.45 8.47 -9.96
C ASN A 32 -6.41 8.13 -8.90
N VAL A 33 -5.23 8.70 -9.06
CA VAL A 33 -4.26 8.90 -7.98
C VAL A 33 -4.28 10.36 -7.57
N LEU A 34 -4.03 10.62 -6.29
CA LEU A 34 -3.77 11.96 -5.78
C LEU A 34 -2.28 12.28 -5.93
N PHE A 35 -1.96 13.37 -6.63
CA PHE A 35 -0.64 13.98 -6.61
C PHE A 35 -0.65 15.10 -5.58
N SER A 36 0.33 15.12 -4.69
CA SER A 36 0.59 16.23 -3.78
C SER A 36 2.06 16.61 -3.85
N LEU A 37 2.35 17.86 -4.20
CA LEU A 37 3.69 18.41 -4.29
C LEU A 37 3.90 19.45 -3.19
N SER A 38 4.91 19.22 -2.36
CA SER A 38 5.37 20.16 -1.35
C SER A 38 6.88 19.96 -1.10
N ASP A 39 7.64 21.04 -0.94
CA ASP A 39 9.08 21.00 -0.64
C ASP A 39 9.90 20.13 -1.60
N LYS A 40 9.59 20.20 -2.91
CA LYS A 40 10.19 19.35 -3.98
C LYS A 40 9.96 17.84 -3.81
N ASN A 41 9.07 17.43 -2.93
CA ASN A 41 8.64 16.05 -2.78
C ASN A 41 7.25 15.88 -3.38
N LEU A 42 7.14 14.95 -4.32
CA LEU A 42 5.88 14.52 -4.89
C LEU A 42 5.45 13.23 -4.18
N SER A 43 4.30 13.29 -3.51
CA SER A 43 3.59 12.08 -3.09
C SER A 43 2.54 11.72 -4.13
N ILE A 44 2.41 10.42 -4.36
CA ILE A 44 1.40 9.82 -5.22
C ILE A 44 0.61 8.86 -4.36
N THR A 45 -0.68 9.10 -4.18
CA THR A 45 -1.54 8.25 -3.35
C THR A 45 -2.60 7.56 -4.19
N GLY A 46 -2.73 6.24 -4.03
CA GLY A 46 -3.84 5.44 -4.54
C GLY A 46 -4.57 4.77 -3.38
N THR A 47 -5.89 4.60 -3.51
CA THR A 47 -6.70 3.92 -2.48
C THR A 47 -7.97 3.34 -3.08
N ASP A 48 -8.51 2.32 -2.41
CA ASP A 48 -9.85 1.75 -2.63
C ASP A 48 -10.74 1.84 -1.38
N LEU A 49 -10.36 2.66 -0.39
CA LEU A 49 -10.97 2.80 0.94
C LEU A 49 -10.67 1.68 1.95
N GLU A 50 -10.08 0.56 1.53
CA GLU A 50 -9.61 -0.53 2.40
C GLU A 50 -8.09 -0.50 2.56
N VAL A 51 -7.39 -0.25 1.44
CA VAL A 51 -5.94 -0.18 1.32
C VAL A 51 -5.57 1.13 0.65
N GLU A 52 -4.56 1.79 1.20
CA GLU A 52 -3.93 2.97 0.64
C GLU A 52 -2.43 2.71 0.44
N ILE A 53 -1.91 3.15 -0.69
CA ILE A 53 -0.47 3.17 -0.96
C ILE A 53 -0.09 4.60 -1.33
N VAL A 54 0.93 5.12 -0.65
CA VAL A 54 1.60 6.37 -0.98
C VAL A 54 2.98 6.04 -1.50
N GLY A 55 3.29 6.43 -2.74
CA GLY A 55 4.64 6.41 -3.29
C GLY A 55 5.28 7.79 -3.22
N LEU A 56 6.58 7.86 -2.94
CA LEU A 56 7.32 9.10 -2.76
C LEU A 56 8.41 9.24 -3.82
N THR A 57 8.57 10.44 -4.37
CA THR A 57 9.71 10.79 -5.22
C THR A 57 10.06 12.26 -5.11
N ALA A 58 11.35 12.58 -5.26
CA ALA A 58 11.78 13.96 -5.46
C ALA A 58 11.48 14.42 -6.90
N VAL A 59 11.24 15.71 -7.07
CA VAL A 59 11.15 16.36 -8.39
C VAL A 59 12.44 17.12 -8.69
N SER A 60 12.84 17.20 -9.97
CA SER A 60 14.03 17.95 -10.38
C SER A 60 13.81 19.46 -10.34
N ASP A 61 12.58 19.90 -10.61
CA ASP A 61 12.19 21.30 -10.54
C ASP A 61 10.73 21.42 -10.09
N SER A 62 10.44 22.46 -9.31
CA SER A 62 9.10 22.76 -8.79
C SER A 62 8.88 24.27 -8.90
N GLU A 63 7.94 24.67 -9.76
CA GLU A 63 7.58 26.08 -9.92
C GLU A 63 6.38 26.44 -9.05
N GLU A 64 5.47 25.49 -8.84
CA GLU A 64 4.22 25.73 -8.13
C GLU A 64 3.78 24.46 -7.39
N GLU A 65 3.65 24.56 -6.08
CA GLU A 65 3.16 23.48 -5.22
C GLU A 65 1.65 23.22 -5.40
N GLY A 66 1.13 22.24 -4.68
CA GLY A 66 -0.30 21.97 -4.58
C GLY A 66 -0.64 20.51 -4.83
N SER A 67 -1.94 20.25 -4.97
CA SER A 67 -2.46 18.89 -5.06
C SER A 67 -3.58 18.76 -6.09
N VAL A 68 -3.62 17.64 -6.81
CA VAL A 68 -4.69 17.33 -7.76
C VAL A 68 -4.86 15.82 -7.92
N THR A 69 -6.05 15.36 -8.29
CA THR A 69 -6.24 13.95 -8.68
C THR A 69 -6.22 13.81 -10.20
N ILE A 70 -5.62 12.71 -10.69
CA ILE A 70 -5.50 12.42 -12.11
C ILE A 70 -5.64 10.92 -12.38
N SER A 71 -6.19 10.55 -13.53
CA SER A 71 -6.41 9.13 -13.88
C SER A 71 -5.12 8.30 -13.77
N ALA A 72 -5.12 7.32 -12.87
CA ALA A 72 -3.93 6.54 -12.54
C ALA A 72 -3.41 5.76 -13.76
N ARG A 73 -4.31 5.01 -14.42
CA ARG A 73 -3.96 4.18 -15.57
C ARG A 73 -3.48 5.00 -16.76
N LYS A 74 -4.22 6.06 -17.11
CA LYS A 74 -3.81 6.92 -18.23
C LYS A 74 -2.44 7.53 -17.97
N THR A 75 -2.18 8.00 -16.75
CA THR A 75 -0.89 8.58 -16.37
C THR A 75 0.23 7.54 -16.43
N LEU A 76 0.00 6.32 -15.93
CA LEU A 76 0.95 5.22 -16.01
C LEU A 76 1.26 4.83 -17.47
N ASP A 77 0.24 4.69 -18.30
CA ASP A 77 0.37 4.31 -19.72
C ASP A 77 1.13 5.40 -20.49
N ILE A 78 0.85 6.68 -20.23
CA ILE A 78 1.62 7.81 -20.76
C ILE A 78 3.09 7.67 -20.34
N CYS A 79 3.38 7.51 -19.05
CA CYS A 79 4.78 7.38 -18.58
C CYS A 79 5.50 6.20 -19.23
N ARG A 80 4.83 5.06 -19.40
CA ARG A 80 5.40 3.88 -20.07
C ARG A 80 5.68 4.11 -21.55
N SER A 81 4.84 4.89 -22.23
CA SER A 81 4.98 5.19 -23.66
C SER A 81 6.13 6.15 -23.99
N LEU A 82 6.63 6.89 -22.99
CA LEU A 82 7.73 7.82 -23.18
C LEU A 82 9.08 7.09 -23.29
N PRO A 83 10.05 7.65 -24.03
CA PRO A 83 11.42 7.11 -24.09
C PRO A 83 12.10 7.07 -22.72
N GLU A 84 13.02 6.14 -22.53
CA GLU A 84 13.86 6.05 -21.34
C GLU A 84 14.69 7.32 -21.14
N GLY A 85 14.80 7.79 -19.89
CA GLY A 85 15.53 9.01 -19.53
C GLY A 85 14.83 10.31 -19.94
N ALA A 86 13.61 10.24 -20.49
CA ALA A 86 12.86 11.43 -20.87
C ALA A 86 12.47 12.28 -19.65
N THR A 87 12.61 13.60 -19.76
CA THR A 87 12.07 14.54 -18.78
C THR A 87 10.58 14.75 -19.01
N LEU A 88 9.78 14.63 -17.96
CA LEU A 88 8.38 15.02 -17.94
C LEU A 88 8.22 16.38 -17.29
N LYS A 89 7.35 17.20 -17.89
CA LYS A 89 6.82 18.43 -17.31
C LYS A 89 5.34 18.23 -17.05
N PHE A 90 4.94 18.41 -15.80
CA PHE A 90 3.56 18.35 -15.35
C PHE A 90 3.08 19.76 -15.00
N SER A 91 1.85 20.09 -15.39
CA SER A 91 1.14 21.28 -14.91
C SER A 91 -0.35 20.98 -14.78
N SER A 92 -1.00 21.46 -13.73
CA SER A 92 -2.45 21.36 -13.58
C SER A 92 -3.09 22.72 -13.28
N SER A 93 -4.17 23.00 -14.01
CA SER A 93 -4.99 24.20 -13.89
C SER A 93 -6.40 23.93 -14.44
N GLU A 94 -7.42 24.61 -13.91
CA GLU A 94 -8.78 24.65 -14.48
C GLU A 94 -9.39 23.25 -14.77
N GLY A 95 -9.25 22.30 -13.83
CA GLY A 95 -9.83 20.95 -13.97
C GLY A 95 -9.13 20.08 -15.03
N LYS A 96 -7.95 20.48 -15.49
CA LYS A 96 -7.12 19.73 -16.44
C LYS A 96 -5.69 19.61 -15.93
N ALA A 97 -5.02 18.56 -16.36
CA ALA A 97 -3.59 18.35 -16.22
C ALA A 97 -2.97 18.18 -17.61
N SER A 98 -1.81 18.80 -17.79
CA SER A 98 -0.97 18.67 -18.97
C SER A 98 0.30 17.91 -18.59
N ILE A 99 0.57 16.85 -19.34
CA ILE A 99 1.81 16.07 -19.25
C ILE A 99 2.56 16.28 -20.56
N GLN A 100 3.75 16.88 -20.50
CA GLN A 100 4.56 17.17 -21.68
C GLN A 100 5.95 16.52 -21.56
N SER A 101 6.41 15.91 -22.66
CA SER A 101 7.79 15.43 -22.79
C SER A 101 8.24 15.57 -24.24
N GLY A 102 9.29 16.36 -24.47
CA GLY A 102 9.72 16.73 -25.82
C GLY A 102 8.57 17.33 -26.64
N LYS A 103 8.24 16.69 -27.78
CA LYS A 103 7.14 17.09 -28.68
C LYS A 103 5.78 16.49 -28.29
N SER A 104 5.74 15.52 -27.37
CA SER A 104 4.52 14.85 -26.94
C SER A 104 3.84 15.68 -25.85
N LYS A 105 2.53 15.90 -26.00
CA LYS A 105 1.70 16.59 -25.01
C LYS A 105 0.38 15.84 -24.84
N PHE A 106 0.06 15.52 -23.60
CA PHE A 106 -1.17 14.85 -23.20
C PHE A 106 -1.98 15.76 -22.29
N MET A 107 -3.29 15.77 -22.49
CA MET A 107 -4.23 16.51 -21.64
C MET A 107 -5.18 15.52 -20.98
N LEU A 108 -5.27 15.56 -19.65
CA LEU A 108 -6.15 14.70 -18.86
C LEU A 108 -7.09 15.57 -18.02
N SER A 109 -8.33 15.11 -17.85
CA SER A 109 -9.25 15.68 -16.86
C SER A 109 -8.77 15.34 -15.45
N THR A 110 -8.99 16.26 -14.52
CA THR A 110 -8.66 16.09 -13.10
C THR A 110 -9.92 16.23 -12.24
N LEU A 111 -9.88 15.69 -11.02
CA LEU A 111 -10.86 16.02 -9.98
C LEU A 111 -10.15 16.75 -8.81
N PRO A 112 -10.88 17.59 -8.05
CA PRO A 112 -10.31 18.30 -6.90
C PRO A 112 -9.67 17.35 -5.89
N ALA A 113 -8.52 17.73 -5.34
CA ALA A 113 -7.84 16.95 -4.31
C ALA A 113 -8.68 16.80 -3.03
N SER A 114 -9.52 17.80 -2.71
CA SER A 114 -10.41 17.77 -1.54
C SER A 114 -11.50 16.71 -1.60
N GLU A 115 -11.78 16.15 -2.77
CA GLU A 115 -12.72 15.03 -2.93
C GLU A 115 -12.04 13.67 -2.76
N PHE A 116 -10.71 13.62 -2.75
CA PHE A 116 -9.98 12.37 -2.58
C PHE A 116 -10.13 11.90 -1.13
N PRO A 117 -10.51 10.64 -0.89
CA PRO A 117 -10.75 10.15 0.46
C PRO A 117 -9.44 10.12 1.25
N THR A 118 -9.52 10.55 2.51
CA THR A 118 -8.43 10.45 3.47
C THR A 118 -8.59 9.18 4.30
N VAL A 119 -7.54 8.38 4.44
CA VAL A 119 -7.51 7.26 5.39
C VAL A 119 -7.16 7.81 6.77
N ASP A 120 -7.99 7.49 7.76
CA ASP A 120 -7.70 7.83 9.16
C ASP A 120 -6.46 7.07 9.62
N GLU A 121 -5.48 7.79 10.17
CA GLU A 121 -4.22 7.21 10.62
C GLU A 121 -4.41 6.36 11.89
N GLY A 122 -5.51 6.56 12.62
CA GLY A 122 -5.80 5.90 13.90
C GLY A 122 -4.79 6.24 15.00
N GLU A 123 -5.09 5.81 16.22
CA GLU A 123 -4.13 5.87 17.32
C GLU A 123 -3.05 4.80 17.13
N LYS A 124 -1.77 5.20 17.29
CA LYS A 124 -0.63 4.29 17.24
C LYS A 124 -0.57 3.49 18.54
N SER A 125 -0.74 2.17 18.48
CA SER A 125 -0.64 1.31 19.66
C SER A 125 0.69 0.56 19.74
N LEU A 126 1.26 0.16 18.59
CA LEU A 126 2.53 -0.55 18.53
C LEU A 126 3.36 -0.10 17.32
N GLU A 127 4.66 0.07 17.51
CA GLU A 127 5.60 0.45 16.47
C GLU A 127 6.91 -0.34 16.59
N PHE A 128 7.40 -0.90 15.49
CA PHE A 128 8.65 -1.65 15.43
C PHE A 128 9.21 -1.74 14.01
N SER A 129 10.42 -2.28 13.86
CA SER A 129 11.05 -2.50 12.56
C SER A 129 11.43 -3.96 12.38
N VAL A 130 11.33 -4.45 11.14
CA VAL A 130 11.72 -5.81 10.73
C VAL A 130 12.32 -5.77 9.33
N SER A 131 12.98 -6.86 8.92
CA SER A 131 13.38 -6.98 7.52
C SER A 131 12.16 -7.14 6.62
N GLY A 132 12.07 -6.30 5.58
CA GLY A 132 10.99 -6.39 4.59
C GLY A 132 11.00 -7.72 3.85
N LYS A 133 12.19 -8.22 3.50
CA LYS A 133 12.40 -9.54 2.87
C LYS A 133 11.93 -10.70 3.74
N ASP A 134 12.22 -10.67 5.04
CA ASP A 134 11.77 -11.74 5.93
C ASP A 134 10.26 -11.68 6.15
N LEU A 135 9.70 -10.47 6.27
CA LEU A 135 8.24 -10.29 6.33
C LEU A 135 7.55 -10.80 5.06
N GLN A 136 8.12 -10.54 3.88
CA GLN A 136 7.61 -11.05 2.60
C GLN A 136 7.57 -12.58 2.61
N LYS A 137 8.64 -13.25 3.08
CA LYS A 137 8.68 -14.72 3.19
C LYS A 137 7.60 -15.27 4.12
N LEU A 138 7.33 -14.61 5.25
CA LEU A 138 6.25 -15.01 6.17
C LEU A 138 4.88 -14.94 5.48
N ILE A 139 4.63 -13.86 4.73
CA ILE A 139 3.40 -13.69 3.95
C ILE A 139 3.31 -14.75 2.86
N GLU A 140 4.38 -14.99 2.11
CA GLU A 140 4.44 -16.00 1.04
C GLU A 140 4.16 -17.41 1.54
N SER A 141 4.72 -17.75 2.70
CA SER A 141 4.61 -19.08 3.30
C SER A 141 3.19 -19.40 3.80
N THR A 142 2.32 -18.41 3.91
CA THR A 142 1.01 -18.56 4.56
C THR A 142 -0.17 -18.08 3.72
N SER A 143 0.01 -17.08 2.86
CA SER A 143 -1.08 -16.40 2.13
C SER A 143 -1.98 -17.33 1.30
N PHE A 144 -1.43 -18.44 0.79
CA PHE A 144 -2.17 -19.41 -0.02
C PHE A 144 -3.29 -20.11 0.75
N ALA A 145 -3.21 -20.17 2.09
CA ALA A 145 -4.18 -20.83 2.95
C ALA A 145 -5.34 -19.91 3.39
N MET A 146 -5.31 -18.60 3.05
CA MET A 146 -6.45 -17.71 3.33
C MET A 146 -7.67 -18.13 2.53
N ALA A 147 -8.84 -18.05 3.16
CA ALA A 147 -10.11 -18.30 2.49
C ALA A 147 -10.39 -17.29 1.36
N GLN A 148 -11.34 -17.63 0.50
CA GLN A 148 -11.81 -16.78 -0.59
C GLN A 148 -13.32 -16.62 -0.49
N GLN A 149 -13.78 -15.40 -0.19
CA GLN A 149 -15.20 -15.07 -0.09
C GLN A 149 -15.98 -15.96 0.90
N ASP A 150 -15.33 -16.40 1.98
CA ASP A 150 -15.97 -17.14 3.05
C ASP A 150 -16.89 -16.23 3.86
N VAL A 151 -18.02 -16.76 4.34
CA VAL A 151 -18.96 -16.04 5.21
C VAL A 151 -18.33 -15.64 6.55
N ARG A 152 -17.34 -16.41 7.01
CA ARG A 152 -16.48 -16.10 8.16
C ARG A 152 -15.41 -15.13 7.69
N TYR A 153 -15.77 -13.85 7.64
CA TYR A 153 -14.94 -12.80 7.06
C TYR A 153 -13.49 -12.75 7.61
N TYR A 154 -13.27 -13.13 8.87
CA TYR A 154 -11.93 -13.20 9.49
C TYR A 154 -11.00 -14.23 8.84
N LEU A 155 -11.53 -15.26 8.16
CA LEU A 155 -10.72 -16.23 7.40
C LEU A 155 -10.30 -15.72 6.01
N ASN A 156 -10.95 -14.66 5.52
CA ASN A 156 -10.57 -14.00 4.26
C ASN A 156 -9.36 -13.07 4.45
N GLY A 157 -8.61 -13.21 5.54
CA GLY A 157 -7.42 -12.45 5.86
C GLY A 157 -6.37 -13.32 6.54
N MET A 158 -5.23 -12.70 6.83
CA MET A 158 -4.10 -13.32 7.50
C MET A 158 -4.02 -12.79 8.93
N LEU A 159 -3.97 -13.70 9.90
CA LEU A 159 -3.66 -13.34 11.27
C LEU A 159 -2.17 -13.01 11.37
N TRP A 160 -1.87 -11.87 11.96
CA TRP A 160 -0.57 -11.51 12.50
C TRP A 160 -0.66 -11.58 14.02
N GLU A 161 0.16 -12.44 14.60
CA GLU A 161 0.31 -12.57 16.05
C GLU A 161 1.71 -12.15 16.43
N LEU A 162 1.81 -11.17 17.33
CA LEU A 162 3.06 -10.62 17.82
C LEU A 162 3.21 -10.97 19.28
N THR A 163 4.36 -11.55 19.62
CA THR A 163 4.78 -11.82 21.00
C THR A 163 6.18 -11.26 21.21
N SER A 164 6.70 -11.34 22.43
CA SER A 164 8.06 -10.90 22.72
C SER A 164 9.08 -11.68 21.87
N GLY A 165 9.79 -10.99 20.99
CA GLY A 165 10.82 -11.56 20.11
C GLY A 165 10.31 -12.26 18.83
N GLN A 166 9.00 -12.36 18.60
CA GLN A 166 8.44 -13.16 17.52
C GLN A 166 7.22 -12.51 16.84
N ILE A 167 7.21 -12.60 15.51
CA ILE A 167 6.05 -12.35 14.66
C ILE A 167 5.64 -13.68 14.02
N ARG A 168 4.35 -14.01 14.11
CA ARG A 168 3.76 -15.20 13.49
C ARG A 168 2.69 -14.76 12.51
N THR A 169 2.73 -15.31 11.30
CA THR A 169 1.61 -15.24 10.36
C THR A 169 0.84 -16.54 10.35
N VAL A 170 -0.49 -16.48 10.34
CA VAL A 170 -1.37 -17.66 10.25
C VAL A 170 -2.47 -17.40 9.22
N ALA A 171 -2.74 -18.40 8.40
CA ALA A 171 -3.83 -18.38 7.44
C ALA A 171 -4.51 -19.75 7.38
N THR A 172 -5.84 -19.77 7.29
CA THR A 172 -6.64 -20.99 7.16
C THR A 172 -7.95 -20.71 6.43
N ASP A 173 -8.42 -21.71 5.67
CA ASP A 173 -9.72 -21.74 5.02
C ASP A 173 -10.70 -22.70 5.75
N GLY A 174 -10.27 -23.28 6.88
CA GLY A 174 -10.98 -24.29 7.63
C GLY A 174 -10.77 -25.73 7.13
N HIS A 175 -10.14 -25.91 5.97
CA HIS A 175 -9.75 -27.23 5.44
C HIS A 175 -8.25 -27.49 5.56
N ARG A 176 -7.45 -26.43 5.43
CA ARG A 176 -6.00 -26.44 5.59
C ARG A 176 -5.55 -25.18 6.31
N MET A 177 -4.36 -25.26 6.92
CA MET A 177 -3.77 -24.16 7.65
C MET A 177 -2.28 -24.06 7.31
N ALA A 178 -1.78 -22.84 7.23
CA ALA A 178 -0.37 -22.53 7.18
C ALA A 178 -0.03 -21.54 8.29
N LEU A 179 1.14 -21.74 8.91
CA LEU A 179 1.73 -20.82 9.87
C LEU A 179 3.20 -20.65 9.56
N ALA A 180 3.73 -19.46 9.83
CA ALA A 180 5.16 -19.17 9.73
C ALA A 180 5.61 -18.26 10.86
N ASP A 181 6.77 -18.57 11.43
CA ASP A 181 7.40 -17.82 12.51
C ASP A 181 8.58 -17.02 11.99
N GLY A 182 8.65 -15.75 12.37
CA GLY A 182 9.76 -14.86 12.17
C GLY A 182 10.20 -14.20 13.47
N LYS A 183 11.43 -13.70 13.49
CA LYS A 183 11.95 -12.94 14.63
C LYS A 183 11.62 -11.46 14.44
N CYS A 184 11.31 -10.78 15.54
CA CYS A 184 11.21 -9.32 15.58
C CYS A 184 11.83 -8.81 16.88
N ASP A 185 12.37 -7.59 16.85
CA ASP A 185 12.94 -6.96 18.05
C ASP A 185 11.83 -6.19 18.78
N LEU A 186 10.95 -6.94 19.44
CA LEU A 186 9.79 -6.43 20.17
C LEU A 186 9.76 -7.02 21.58
N ALA A 187 9.49 -6.17 22.57
CA ALA A 187 9.13 -6.59 23.92
C ALA A 187 7.66 -6.25 24.16
N LEU A 188 6.83 -7.28 24.37
CA LEU A 188 5.39 -7.15 24.62
C LEU A 188 5.03 -7.87 25.91
N GLU A 189 4.18 -7.24 26.73
CA GLU A 189 3.63 -7.87 27.95
C GLU A 189 2.55 -8.91 27.61
N GLU A 190 1.71 -8.60 26.62
CA GLU A 190 0.65 -9.47 26.12
C GLU A 190 0.76 -9.65 24.59
N PRO A 191 0.36 -10.82 24.06
CA PRO A 191 0.31 -11.03 22.61
C PRO A 191 -0.65 -10.06 21.92
N LEU A 192 -0.19 -9.42 20.85
CA LEU A 192 -1.05 -8.61 19.98
C LEU A 192 -1.50 -9.43 18.77
N LYS A 193 -2.79 -9.38 18.47
CA LYS A 193 -3.38 -10.06 17.30
C LYS A 193 -4.05 -9.04 16.39
N ALA A 194 -3.73 -9.12 15.10
CA ALA A 194 -4.33 -8.30 14.06
C ALA A 194 -4.65 -9.14 12.84
N ILE A 195 -5.79 -8.93 12.20
CA ILE A 195 -6.18 -9.64 10.98
C ILE A 195 -6.07 -8.67 9.81
N VAL A 196 -5.10 -8.93 8.92
CA VAL A 196 -4.92 -8.13 7.71
C VAL A 196 -5.78 -8.72 6.59
N PRO A 197 -6.65 -7.92 5.92
CA PRO A 197 -7.52 -8.43 4.87
C PRO A 197 -6.69 -8.94 3.68
N ARG A 198 -7.22 -9.93 2.94
CA ARG A 198 -6.52 -10.56 1.81
C ARG A 198 -5.94 -9.56 0.82
N LYS A 199 -6.68 -8.50 0.47
CA LYS A 199 -6.17 -7.49 -0.46
C LYS A 199 -4.96 -6.76 0.11
N GLY A 200 -5.03 -6.35 1.38
CA GLY A 200 -3.91 -5.77 2.10
C GLY A 200 -2.69 -6.68 2.12
N VAL A 201 -2.87 -7.98 2.39
CA VAL A 201 -1.79 -8.97 2.39
C VAL A 201 -1.12 -9.07 1.00
N VAL A 202 -1.91 -9.18 -0.06
CA VAL A 202 -1.41 -9.32 -1.44
C VAL A 202 -0.67 -8.07 -1.90
N GLU A 203 -1.22 -6.88 -1.63
CA GLU A 203 -0.57 -5.63 -1.98
C GLU A 203 0.71 -5.42 -1.17
N LEU A 204 0.69 -5.69 0.13
CA LEU A 204 1.88 -5.59 0.98
C LEU A 204 3.00 -6.52 0.50
N GLN A 205 2.69 -7.78 0.18
CA GLN A 205 3.67 -8.74 -0.33
C GLN A 205 4.42 -8.21 -1.57
N ARG A 206 3.71 -7.52 -2.47
CA ARG A 206 4.29 -6.94 -3.70
C ARG A 206 5.21 -5.75 -3.43
N LEU A 207 4.98 -5.01 -2.35
CA LEU A 207 5.74 -3.81 -2.00
C LEU A 207 7.04 -4.14 -1.26
N LEU A 208 7.05 -5.20 -0.47
CA LEU A 208 8.18 -5.56 0.38
C LEU A 208 9.39 -6.01 -0.45
N ASP A 209 10.46 -5.20 -0.43
CA ASP A 209 11.81 -5.58 -0.91
C ASP A 209 12.92 -4.91 -0.07
N ASP A 210 12.55 -4.02 0.85
CA ASP A 210 13.51 -3.30 1.68
C ASP A 210 14.22 -4.19 2.70
N ASP A 211 15.45 -3.81 3.02
CA ASP A 211 16.24 -4.46 4.08
C ASP A 211 15.62 -4.24 5.46
N SER A 212 14.91 -3.11 5.66
CA SER A 212 14.19 -2.78 6.88
C SER A 212 12.92 -2.00 6.55
N VAL A 213 11.79 -2.41 7.11
CA VAL A 213 10.52 -1.69 7.06
C VAL A 213 10.04 -1.39 8.47
N LYS A 214 9.42 -0.23 8.64
CA LYS A 214 8.78 0.17 9.89
C LYS A 214 7.31 -0.22 9.86
N ILE A 215 6.85 -0.91 10.89
CA ILE A 215 5.46 -1.36 11.05
C ILE A 215 4.84 -0.57 12.20
N VAL A 216 3.65 -0.03 11.95
CA VAL A 216 2.79 0.58 12.95
C VAL A 216 1.47 -0.17 12.94
N ILE A 217 1.07 -0.70 14.09
CA ILE A 217 -0.23 -1.33 14.27
C ILE A 217 -1.01 -0.44 15.22
N GLY A 218 -2.23 -0.09 14.83
CA GLY A 218 -3.23 0.55 15.66
C GLY A 218 -4.42 -0.38 15.90
N THR A 219 -5.49 0.15 16.48
CA THR A 219 -6.70 -0.64 16.75
C THR A 219 -7.38 -1.15 15.48
N ASN A 220 -7.45 -0.30 14.44
CA ASN A 220 -8.23 -0.57 13.23
C ASN A 220 -7.39 -0.53 11.94
N HIS A 221 -6.09 -0.25 12.04
CA HIS A 221 -5.22 -0.10 10.88
C HIS A 221 -3.85 -0.71 11.13
N ILE A 222 -3.24 -1.22 10.06
CA ILE A 222 -1.81 -1.51 9.99
C ILE A 222 -1.20 -0.59 8.94
N ARG A 223 -0.02 -0.05 9.26
CA ARG A 223 0.79 0.76 8.37
C ARG A 223 2.19 0.19 8.27
N VAL A 224 2.70 0.10 7.04
CA VAL A 224 4.07 -0.33 6.75
C VAL A 224 4.75 0.77 5.96
N ILE A 225 5.89 1.24 6.45
CA ILE A 225 6.68 2.32 5.86
C ILE A 225 8.00 1.71 5.38
N GLY A 226 8.18 1.69 4.06
CA GLY A 226 9.42 1.29 3.39
C GLY A 226 10.28 2.50 3.04
N GLY A 227 11.29 2.31 2.19
CA GLY A 227 12.20 3.40 1.80
C GLY A 227 11.53 4.53 1.03
N ASP A 228 10.65 4.21 0.09
CA ASP A 228 9.99 5.18 -0.80
C ASP A 228 8.47 4.99 -0.90
N TYR A 229 7.88 4.26 0.05
CA TYR A 229 6.44 4.07 0.12
C TYR A 229 5.91 3.99 1.55
N GLN A 230 4.61 4.30 1.68
CA GLN A 230 3.80 3.98 2.84
C GLN A 230 2.58 3.18 2.39
N PHE A 231 2.37 2.04 3.02
CA PHE A 231 1.19 1.20 2.86
C PHE A 231 0.33 1.33 4.12
N THR A 232 -0.98 1.52 3.96
CA THR A 232 -1.94 1.50 5.06
C THR A 232 -3.09 0.57 4.69
N SER A 233 -3.54 -0.28 5.61
CA SER A 233 -4.70 -1.14 5.42
C SER A 233 -5.56 -1.17 6.67
N LYS A 234 -6.89 -1.18 6.49
CA LYS A 234 -7.83 -1.50 7.57
C LYS A 234 -7.59 -2.91 8.08
N LEU A 235 -7.78 -3.10 9.38
CA LEU A 235 -7.80 -4.42 10.00
C LEU A 235 -9.23 -4.97 9.96
N VAL A 236 -9.33 -6.29 9.88
CA VAL A 236 -10.61 -6.99 9.98
C VAL A 236 -10.98 -7.10 11.46
N ASP A 237 -12.12 -6.52 11.84
CA ASP A 237 -12.67 -6.64 13.20
C ASP A 237 -13.26 -8.03 13.41
N GLY A 238 -12.61 -8.86 14.23
CA GLY A 238 -13.08 -10.19 14.57
C GLY A 238 -12.05 -11.02 15.32
N ALA A 239 -12.51 -12.10 15.95
CA ALA A 239 -11.64 -13.06 16.62
C ALA A 239 -11.21 -14.15 15.63
N TYR A 240 -9.91 -14.26 15.37
CA TYR A 240 -9.37 -15.38 14.59
C TYR A 240 -9.50 -16.69 15.38
N PRO A 241 -9.76 -17.85 14.72
CA PRO A 241 -9.87 -19.12 15.43
C PRO A 241 -8.61 -19.45 16.25
N ASP A 242 -8.81 -20.13 17.38
CA ASP A 242 -7.73 -20.70 18.19
C ASP A 242 -7.05 -21.85 17.42
N TYR A 243 -6.01 -21.48 16.68
CA TYR A 243 -5.32 -22.38 15.75
C TYR A 243 -4.45 -23.43 16.46
N ASP A 244 -4.05 -23.18 17.71
CA ASP A 244 -3.26 -24.15 18.49
C ASP A 244 -4.05 -25.43 18.76
N ARG A 245 -5.39 -25.36 18.77
CA ARG A 245 -6.25 -26.53 18.94
C ARG A 245 -6.28 -27.46 17.74
N VAL A 246 -5.95 -26.96 16.55
CA VAL A 246 -5.96 -27.76 15.32
C VAL A 246 -4.57 -28.30 14.94
N LEU A 247 -3.51 -27.87 15.62
CA LEU A 247 -2.18 -28.44 15.46
C LEU A 247 -2.13 -29.87 16.04
N PRO A 248 -1.75 -30.89 15.25
CA PRO A 248 -1.56 -32.24 15.76
C PRO A 248 -0.49 -32.26 16.86
N LYS A 249 -0.83 -32.78 18.03
CA LYS A 249 0.13 -32.92 19.13
C LYS A 249 0.96 -34.18 18.92
N GLY A 250 2.24 -34.02 18.58
CA GLY A 250 3.23 -35.11 18.51
C GLY A 250 3.62 -35.61 17.10
N GLY A 251 3.56 -34.74 16.09
CA GLY A 251 4.11 -34.99 14.75
C GLY A 251 5.60 -34.68 14.65
#